data_AF-A0A9W4JGN0-F1
#
_entry.id   AF-A0A9W4JGN0-F1
#
_cell.length_a   1.000
_cell.length_b   1.000
_cell.length_c   1.000
_cell.angle_alpha   90.00
_cell.angle_beta   90.00
_cell.angle_gamma   90.00
#
_symmetry.space_group_name_H-M   'P 1'
#
loop_
_entity.id
_entity.type
_entity.pdbx_description
1 polymer ?
#
loop_
_entity_poly.entity_id
_entity_poly.type
_entity_poly.pdbx_seq_one_letter_code
_entity_poly.pdbx_strand_id
1 'polypeptide(L)'
;MTSRTEAMTEELKNVAEKVNDQRPLAKKRSKYRHVAAYHSKSQHSSLSREADVLPNFLGFRNLMVLVLVVMNLRLIIENFMKYGVLICIKCHDYRRQDLVLGSILFASVPCHLLVAYIIELSAATAAKRTVGRQKKTEEEEERDQKVFQSTWPLTAFLHTLNATLCLAVTSFVVWFYIHHPGIGTICQLHAIIVWLKNCSYAFTNRDLRLAMLNPSADPGLPEIYASCPYPRNITIKNLGYFWLAPTLVYQPVYPRTPSIRWPFVAKRLAEFVSLAMFIWFLSAQYATPVLRNSLEKMAVMDIASILERVMKLSTISLIIWLAGFFALFQALLNALAEVMQFGDREFYLDWWNSSSLGAYWRTWNRPVYLFMKRHVFSPLVGRGWSPLAASGMVFTLSAILHEMLVGIPTHNFIGVAFFGMMFQLPLIALTTPLEKMRGPSGKVIGNCIFWVSFCLVGQPLGALLYFFAWQAKYGSVSRMTPNAPA
;
A
#
# COMPACT_ATOMS: atom_id res chain seq x y z
N MET A 1 73.66 -12.87 2.07
CA MET A 1 72.31 -12.85 1.46
C MET A 1 71.94 -14.15 0.73
N THR A 2 72.82 -15.16 0.70
CA THR A 2 72.60 -16.45 0.01
C THR A 2 72.16 -17.61 0.93
N SER A 3 72.44 -17.58 2.24
CA SER A 3 72.07 -18.69 3.14
C SER A 3 70.62 -18.64 3.69
N ARG A 4 69.95 -17.48 3.59
CA ARG A 4 68.53 -17.34 4.01
C ARG A 4 67.56 -17.74 2.90
N THR A 5 68.00 -17.65 1.65
CA THR A 5 67.25 -18.08 0.47
C THR A 5 67.27 -19.60 0.34
N GLU A 6 68.42 -20.24 0.58
CA GLU A 6 68.56 -21.71 0.53
C GLU A 6 67.70 -22.41 1.58
N ALA A 7 67.72 -21.93 2.83
CA ALA A 7 66.89 -22.47 3.92
C ALA A 7 65.37 -22.36 3.63
N MET A 8 64.95 -21.27 2.97
CA MET A 8 63.54 -21.08 2.62
C MET A 8 63.11 -21.97 1.44
N THR A 9 64.01 -22.25 0.49
CA THR A 9 63.77 -23.25 -0.57
C THR A 9 63.72 -24.69 -0.06
N GLU A 10 64.46 -25.00 1.00
CA GLU A 10 64.48 -26.34 1.59
C GLU A 10 63.24 -26.60 2.46
N GLU A 11 62.74 -25.59 3.20
CA GLU A 11 61.42 -25.64 3.85
C GLU A 11 60.28 -25.74 2.82
N LEU A 12 60.35 -25.00 1.71
CA LEU A 12 59.35 -25.10 0.63
C LEU A 12 59.37 -26.45 -0.08
N LYS A 13 60.53 -27.10 -0.26
CA LYS A 13 60.62 -28.48 -0.77
C LYS A 13 60.04 -29.50 0.21
N ASN A 14 60.33 -29.36 1.50
CA ASN A 14 59.81 -30.27 2.53
C ASN A 14 58.29 -30.14 2.76
N VAL A 15 57.71 -28.95 2.54
CA VAL A 15 56.25 -28.75 2.55
C VAL A 15 55.62 -29.26 1.25
N ALA A 16 56.28 -29.08 0.10
CA ALA A 16 55.80 -29.62 -1.18
C ALA A 16 55.82 -31.16 -1.21
N GLU A 17 56.81 -31.81 -0.59
CA GLU A 17 56.85 -33.28 -0.47
C GLU A 17 55.81 -33.81 0.53
N LYS A 18 55.50 -33.09 1.62
CA LYS A 18 54.43 -33.49 2.56
C LYS A 18 53.02 -33.30 2.03
N VAL A 19 52.79 -32.43 1.04
CA VAL A 19 51.49 -32.29 0.36
C VAL A 19 51.30 -33.37 -0.72
N ASN A 20 52.39 -33.98 -1.21
CA ASN A 20 52.35 -34.96 -2.30
C ASN A 20 52.25 -36.42 -1.83
N ASP A 21 52.23 -36.68 -0.52
CA ASP A 21 52.08 -38.04 0.05
C ASP A 21 50.62 -38.44 0.32
N GLN A 22 49.66 -37.65 -0.20
CA GLN A 22 48.34 -38.18 -0.53
C GLN A 22 48.44 -38.88 -1.88
N ARG A 23 48.98 -40.11 -1.88
CA ARG A 23 48.73 -41.05 -2.98
C ARG A 23 47.24 -40.96 -3.30
N PRO A 24 46.84 -40.75 -4.57
CA PRO A 24 45.43 -40.86 -4.91
C PRO A 24 45.05 -42.28 -4.51
N LEU A 25 44.23 -42.43 -3.46
CA LEU A 25 43.61 -43.69 -3.11
C LEU A 25 43.06 -44.22 -4.43
N ALA A 26 43.68 -45.29 -4.93
CA ALA A 26 43.32 -45.89 -6.19
C ALA A 26 41.79 -45.91 -6.22
N LYS A 27 41.17 -45.25 -7.22
CA LYS A 27 39.71 -45.28 -7.41
C LYS A 27 39.35 -46.76 -7.48
N LYS A 28 39.04 -47.35 -6.33
CA LYS A 28 38.57 -48.73 -6.22
C LYS A 28 37.34 -48.69 -7.10
N ARG A 29 37.44 -49.34 -8.27
CA ARG A 29 36.30 -49.58 -9.16
C ARG A 29 35.15 -49.94 -8.25
N SER A 30 34.13 -49.09 -8.23
CA SER A 30 33.00 -49.19 -7.31
C SER A 30 32.33 -50.53 -7.57
N LYS A 31 32.76 -51.56 -6.84
CA LYS A 31 31.99 -52.79 -6.70
C LYS A 31 30.76 -52.36 -5.94
N TYR A 32 29.61 -52.50 -6.58
CA TYR A 32 28.29 -52.38 -6.00
C TYR A 32 28.31 -52.90 -4.55
N ARG A 33 28.26 -51.98 -3.59
CA ARG A 33 28.43 -52.25 -2.16
C ARG A 33 27.18 -51.75 -1.46
N HIS A 34 26.27 -52.67 -1.16
CA HIS A 34 25.05 -52.38 -0.38
C HIS A 34 25.36 -51.83 1.02
N VAL A 35 26.61 -51.94 1.50
CA VAL A 35 27.07 -51.40 2.79
C VAL A 35 27.32 -49.89 2.77
N ALA A 36 27.24 -49.22 1.61
CA ALA A 36 27.38 -47.77 1.56
C ALA A 36 26.23 -47.08 2.31
N ALA A 37 26.56 -46.38 3.39
CA ALA A 37 25.57 -45.68 4.20
C ALA A 37 25.10 -44.40 3.49
N TYR A 38 23.90 -44.44 2.90
CA TYR A 38 23.25 -43.25 2.33
C TYR A 38 22.62 -42.36 3.41
N HIS A 39 22.24 -42.93 4.55
CA HIS A 39 21.73 -42.20 5.72
C HIS A 39 22.84 -41.95 6.73
N SER A 40 23.86 -41.18 6.33
CA SER A 40 25.03 -40.92 7.17
C SER A 40 24.92 -39.64 8.01
N LYS A 41 23.88 -38.84 7.78
CA LYS A 41 23.63 -37.56 8.47
C LYS A 41 22.16 -37.49 8.87
N SER A 42 21.88 -36.93 10.05
CA SER A 42 20.53 -36.53 10.40
C SER A 42 20.11 -35.41 9.46
N GLN A 43 19.04 -35.61 8.70
CA GLN A 43 18.51 -34.64 7.75
C GLN A 43 17.02 -34.51 8.00
N HIS A 44 16.56 -33.28 8.18
CA HIS A 44 15.14 -32.99 8.33
C HIS A 44 14.47 -32.96 6.96
N SER A 45 13.18 -33.31 6.90
CA SER A 45 12.39 -33.17 5.67
C SER A 45 12.46 -31.73 5.15
N SER A 46 12.43 -31.55 3.82
CA SER A 46 12.60 -30.23 3.18
C SER A 46 11.53 -29.21 3.55
N LEU A 47 10.36 -29.65 4.02
CA LEU A 47 9.28 -28.79 4.53
C LEU A 47 9.20 -28.76 6.06
N SER A 48 10.12 -29.46 6.75
CA SER A 48 10.21 -29.42 8.20
C SER A 48 10.75 -28.07 8.66
N ARG A 49 10.30 -27.63 9.83
CA ARG A 49 10.71 -26.36 10.44
C ARG A 49 12.19 -26.35 10.86
N GLU A 50 12.78 -27.53 11.00
CA GLU A 50 14.16 -27.76 11.43
C GLU A 50 15.13 -27.89 10.24
N ALA A 51 14.68 -27.65 9.01
CA ALA A 51 15.55 -27.72 7.84
C ALA A 51 16.56 -26.55 7.83
N ASP A 52 17.84 -26.89 7.74
CA ASP A 52 18.94 -25.91 7.68
C ASP A 52 18.95 -25.06 6.40
N VAL A 53 18.24 -25.50 5.35
CA VAL A 53 18.18 -24.84 4.05
C VAL A 53 16.73 -24.50 3.70
N LEU A 54 16.48 -23.22 3.40
CA LEU A 54 15.17 -22.76 2.94
C LEU A 54 14.82 -23.41 1.58
N PRO A 55 13.68 -24.12 1.47
CA PRO A 55 13.27 -24.74 0.22
C PRO A 55 12.93 -23.70 -0.85
N ASN A 56 13.29 -23.99 -2.10
CA ASN A 56 12.96 -23.15 -3.25
C ASN A 56 11.55 -23.47 -3.79
N PHE A 57 10.62 -22.52 -3.66
CA PHE A 57 9.22 -22.67 -4.09
C PHE A 57 8.93 -22.21 -5.52
N LEU A 58 9.94 -21.92 -6.34
CA LEU A 58 9.73 -21.41 -7.71
C LEU A 58 8.82 -22.33 -8.55
N GLY A 59 8.99 -23.65 -8.42
CA GLY A 59 8.19 -24.65 -9.12
C GLY A 59 6.72 -24.64 -8.67
N PHE A 60 6.46 -24.61 -7.36
CA PHE A 60 5.10 -24.50 -6.82
C PHE A 60 4.43 -23.19 -7.21
N ARG A 61 5.18 -22.08 -7.28
CA ARG A 61 4.65 -20.81 -7.78
C ARG A 61 4.21 -20.93 -9.24
N ASN A 62 5.04 -21.53 -10.10
CA ASN A 62 4.70 -21.74 -11.51
C ASN A 62 3.48 -22.66 -11.66
N LEU A 63 3.42 -23.74 -10.88
CA LEU A 63 2.27 -24.64 -10.84
C LEU A 63 1.00 -23.93 -10.36
N MET A 64 1.08 -23.10 -9.33
CA MET A 64 -0.05 -22.31 -8.82
C MET A 64 -0.61 -21.40 -9.91
N VAL A 65 0.26 -20.69 -10.64
CA VAL A 65 -0.15 -19.85 -11.77
C VAL A 65 -0.80 -20.69 -12.87
N LEU A 66 -0.21 -21.82 -13.24
CA LEU A 66 -0.77 -22.72 -14.27
C LEU A 66 -2.13 -23.27 -13.87
N VAL A 67 -2.27 -23.79 -12.65
CA VAL A 67 -3.53 -24.33 -12.12
C VAL A 67 -4.58 -23.23 -12.04
N LEU A 68 -4.22 -22.04 -11.57
CA LEU A 68 -5.15 -20.91 -11.52
C LEU A 68 -5.60 -20.51 -12.92
N VAL A 69 -4.69 -20.45 -13.90
CA VAL A 69 -5.06 -20.19 -15.30
C VAL A 69 -5.98 -21.29 -15.83
N VAL A 70 -5.64 -22.57 -15.69
CA VAL A 70 -6.42 -23.69 -16.24
C VAL A 70 -7.79 -23.85 -15.56
N MET A 71 -7.85 -23.74 -14.24
CA MET A 71 -9.11 -23.84 -13.48
C MET A 71 -10.06 -22.71 -13.84
N ASN A 72 -9.54 -21.48 -13.93
CA ASN A 72 -10.35 -20.36 -14.38
C ASN A 72 -10.71 -20.57 -15.85
N LEU A 73 -9.79 -20.92 -16.76
CA LEU A 73 -10.07 -21.15 -18.18
C LEU A 73 -11.22 -22.13 -18.42
N ARG A 74 -11.29 -23.24 -17.67
CA ARG A 74 -12.45 -24.15 -17.73
C ARG A 74 -13.76 -23.43 -17.41
N LEU A 75 -13.77 -22.74 -16.29
CA LEU A 75 -14.90 -21.94 -15.82
C LEU A 75 -15.23 -20.78 -16.79
N ILE A 76 -14.22 -20.26 -17.52
CA ILE A 76 -14.37 -19.21 -18.55
C ILE A 76 -15.14 -19.81 -19.71
N ILE A 77 -14.71 -20.98 -20.16
CA ILE A 77 -15.35 -21.73 -21.23
C ILE A 77 -16.78 -22.10 -20.82
N GLU A 78 -17.01 -22.60 -19.61
CA GLU A 78 -18.36 -22.92 -19.12
C GLU A 78 -19.27 -21.68 -19.05
N ASN A 79 -18.77 -20.55 -18.54
CA ASN A 79 -19.53 -19.30 -18.52
C ASN A 79 -19.76 -18.71 -19.91
N PHE A 80 -18.77 -18.81 -20.80
CA PHE A 80 -18.89 -18.43 -22.20
C PHE A 80 -19.94 -19.30 -22.91
N MET A 81 -19.97 -20.61 -22.63
CA MET A 81 -20.98 -21.52 -23.17
C MET A 81 -22.37 -21.25 -22.60
N LYS A 82 -22.47 -20.91 -21.30
CA LYS A 82 -23.76 -20.73 -20.60
C LYS A 82 -24.37 -19.35 -20.81
N TYR A 83 -23.55 -18.30 -20.86
CA TYR A 83 -23.98 -16.91 -20.89
C TYR A 83 -23.51 -16.14 -22.14
N GLY A 84 -22.71 -16.76 -23.01
CA GLY A 84 -22.06 -16.08 -24.13
C GLY A 84 -20.97 -15.10 -23.67
N VAL A 85 -20.53 -14.23 -24.58
CA VAL A 85 -19.68 -13.09 -24.23
C VAL A 85 -20.53 -12.04 -23.51
N LEU A 86 -20.59 -12.13 -22.17
CA LEU A 86 -21.18 -11.08 -21.32
C LEU A 86 -20.38 -9.75 -21.35
N ILE A 87 -19.21 -9.73 -22.00
CA ILE A 87 -18.36 -8.55 -22.14
C ILE A 87 -19.01 -7.57 -23.12
N CYS A 88 -19.87 -6.73 -22.58
CA CYS A 88 -20.49 -5.66 -23.33
C CYS A 88 -19.83 -4.33 -22.92
N ILE A 89 -18.85 -3.87 -23.71
CA ILE A 89 -18.19 -2.56 -23.51
C ILE A 89 -19.24 -1.42 -23.56
N LYS A 90 -20.31 -1.60 -24.35
CA LYS A 90 -21.45 -0.67 -24.45
C LYS A 90 -22.44 -0.73 -23.28
N CYS A 91 -22.37 -1.73 -22.40
CA CYS A 91 -23.33 -1.90 -21.31
C CYS A 91 -22.90 -1.21 -20.02
N HIS A 92 -21.67 -0.71 -19.95
CA HIS A 92 -21.32 0.33 -18.99
C HIS A 92 -21.87 1.64 -19.54
N ASP A 93 -22.85 2.22 -18.84
CA ASP A 93 -23.45 3.52 -19.17
C ASP A 93 -22.44 4.65 -18.89
N TYR A 94 -21.41 4.75 -19.73
CA TYR A 94 -20.43 5.84 -19.71
C TYR A 94 -21.11 7.11 -20.22
N ARG A 95 -21.83 7.78 -19.33
CA ARG A 95 -22.44 9.08 -19.63
C ARG A 95 -21.33 10.07 -19.98
N ARG A 96 -21.50 10.82 -21.07
CA ARG A 96 -20.54 11.87 -21.48
C ARG A 96 -20.32 12.89 -20.36
N GLN A 97 -21.37 13.22 -19.61
CA GLN A 97 -21.28 14.09 -18.45
C GLN A 97 -20.30 13.57 -17.39
N ASP A 98 -20.38 12.29 -17.03
CA ASP A 98 -19.50 11.67 -16.03
C ASP A 98 -18.04 11.68 -16.48
N LEU A 99 -17.78 11.46 -17.77
CA LEU A 99 -16.43 11.53 -18.34
C LEU A 99 -15.87 12.96 -18.31
N VAL A 100 -16.67 13.95 -18.70
CA VAL A 100 -16.25 15.36 -18.72
C VAL A 100 -16.00 15.86 -17.30
N LEU A 101 -16.96 15.68 -16.39
CA LEU A 101 -16.82 16.09 -14.99
C LEU A 101 -15.68 15.35 -14.29
N GLY A 102 -15.57 14.04 -14.50
CA GLY A 102 -14.48 13.23 -13.95
C GLY A 102 -13.12 13.70 -14.44
N SER A 103 -12.98 14.04 -15.73
CA SER A 103 -11.73 14.56 -16.30
C SER A 103 -11.39 15.95 -15.76
N ILE A 104 -12.38 16.84 -15.65
CA ILE A 104 -12.20 18.17 -15.06
C ILE A 104 -11.72 18.05 -13.60
N LEU A 105 -12.40 17.23 -12.79
CA LEU A 105 -12.00 16.98 -11.40
C LEU A 105 -10.59 16.40 -11.31
N PHE A 106 -10.29 15.41 -12.14
CA PHE A 106 -8.97 14.77 -12.13
C PHE A 106 -7.86 15.78 -12.45
N ALA A 107 -8.11 16.72 -13.38
CA ALA A 107 -7.17 17.78 -13.71
C ALA A 107 -7.11 18.90 -12.67
N SER A 108 -8.22 19.22 -11.99
CA SER A 108 -8.30 20.32 -11.02
C SER A 108 -7.77 19.96 -9.63
N VAL A 109 -7.89 18.70 -9.21
CA VAL A 109 -7.43 18.22 -7.88
C VAL A 109 -5.95 18.55 -7.61
N PRO A 110 -5.01 18.32 -8.55
CA PRO A 110 -3.61 18.71 -8.40
C PRO A 110 -3.36 20.21 -8.21
N CYS A 111 -4.25 21.09 -8.68
CA CYS A 111 -4.09 22.54 -8.51
C CYS A 111 -4.08 22.93 -7.02
N HIS A 112 -4.71 22.14 -6.15
CA HIS A 112 -4.62 22.36 -4.70
C HIS A 112 -3.19 22.22 -4.16
N LEU A 113 -2.34 21.41 -4.79
CA LEU A 113 -0.91 21.36 -4.42
C LEU A 113 -0.21 22.68 -4.78
N LEU A 114 -0.56 23.32 -5.90
CA LEU A 114 -0.04 24.63 -6.27
C LEU A 114 -0.50 25.71 -5.29
N VAL A 115 -1.74 25.65 -4.81
CA VAL A 115 -2.23 26.53 -3.74
C VAL A 115 -1.43 26.33 -2.46
N ALA A 116 -1.19 25.07 -2.05
CA ALA A 116 -0.34 24.77 -0.90
C ALA A 116 1.11 25.28 -1.09
N TYR A 117 1.64 25.23 -2.31
CA TYR A 117 2.93 25.83 -2.64
C TYR A 117 2.93 27.35 -2.48
N ILE A 118 1.89 28.06 -2.93
CA ILE A 118 1.79 29.52 -2.78
C ILE A 118 1.71 29.91 -1.31
N ILE A 119 0.89 29.20 -0.52
CA ILE A 119 0.79 29.39 0.94
C ILE A 119 2.17 29.21 1.56
N GLU A 120 2.87 28.12 1.25
CA GLU A 120 4.18 27.84 1.82
C GLU A 120 5.26 28.81 1.33
N LEU A 121 5.21 29.26 0.08
CA LEU A 121 6.11 30.27 -0.46
C LEU A 121 5.96 31.60 0.28
N SER A 122 4.73 32.00 0.60
CA SER A 122 4.47 33.19 1.41
C SER A 122 5.05 33.05 2.82
N ALA A 123 4.84 31.88 3.46
CA ALA A 123 5.35 31.59 4.79
C ALA A 123 6.89 31.51 4.83
N ALA A 124 7.51 30.93 3.79
CA ALA A 124 8.95 30.86 3.63
C ALA A 124 9.58 32.24 3.41
N THR A 125 8.93 33.09 2.62
CA THR A 125 9.39 34.47 2.39
C THR A 125 9.32 35.29 3.67
N ALA A 126 8.25 35.14 4.46
CA ALA A 126 8.12 35.76 5.77
C ALA A 126 9.24 35.28 6.71
N ALA A 127 9.45 33.97 6.84
CA ALA A 127 10.50 33.39 7.69
C ALA A 127 11.91 33.86 7.28
N LYS A 128 12.21 33.94 5.98
CA LYS A 128 13.50 34.43 5.48
C LYS A 128 13.74 35.90 5.83
N ARG A 129 12.70 36.74 5.78
CA ARG A 129 12.79 38.15 6.20
C ARG A 129 13.11 38.28 7.68
N THR A 130 12.51 37.43 8.52
CA THR A 130 12.74 37.42 9.97
C THR A 130 14.17 36.98 10.30
N VAL A 131 14.68 35.89 9.74
CA VAL A 131 16.08 35.47 9.95
C VAL A 131 17.08 36.52 9.46
N GLY A 132 16.73 37.26 8.39
CA GLY A 132 17.51 38.41 7.94
C GLY A 132 17.52 39.59 8.91
N ARG A 133 16.48 39.73 9.75
CA ARG A 133 16.31 40.79 10.76
C ARG A 133 16.85 40.43 12.14
N GLN A 134 16.87 39.14 12.53
CA GLN A 134 17.49 38.60 13.75
C GLN A 134 19.00 38.89 13.89
N LYS A 135 19.62 39.55 12.91
CA LYS A 135 20.94 40.16 13.07
C LYS A 135 20.91 41.52 13.81
N LYS A 136 19.77 41.92 14.37
CA LYS A 136 19.61 43.16 15.15
C LYS A 136 18.92 42.89 16.50
N THR A 137 19.24 43.77 17.45
CA THR A 137 18.88 43.92 18.87
C THR A 137 17.88 42.93 19.49
N GLU A 138 18.15 42.44 20.71
CA GLU A 138 17.34 41.46 21.47
C GLU A 138 15.84 41.80 21.60
N GLU A 139 15.47 43.09 21.66
CA GLU A 139 14.06 43.52 21.69
C GLU A 139 13.31 43.30 20.36
N GLU A 140 14.01 43.34 19.21
CA GLU A 140 13.42 43.05 17.91
C GLU A 140 13.17 41.54 17.74
N GLU A 141 14.01 40.68 18.36
CA GLU A 141 13.83 39.22 18.33
C GLU A 141 12.54 38.78 19.05
N GLU A 142 12.26 39.29 20.26
CA GLU A 142 11.03 38.95 20.99
C GLU A 142 9.76 39.41 20.26
N ARG A 143 9.81 40.59 19.61
CA ARG A 143 8.67 41.16 18.88
C ARG A 143 8.39 40.36 17.60
N ASP A 144 9.44 40.01 16.85
CA ASP A 144 9.32 39.19 15.64
C ASP A 144 8.83 37.77 15.95
N GLN A 145 9.25 37.20 17.09
CA GLN A 145 8.78 35.89 17.55
C GLN A 145 7.29 35.89 17.94
N LYS A 146 6.78 36.97 18.54
CA LYS A 146 5.34 37.14 18.85
C LYS A 146 4.48 37.31 17.59
N VAL A 147 4.89 38.15 16.63
CA VAL A 147 4.16 38.32 15.35
C VAL A 147 4.14 37.00 14.55
N PHE A 148 5.21 36.21 14.64
CA PHE A 148 5.30 34.91 13.99
C PHE A 148 4.41 33.83 14.64
N GLN A 149 4.35 33.77 15.98
CA GLN A 149 3.40 32.90 16.68
C GLN A 149 1.94 33.18 16.28
N SER A 150 1.62 34.43 15.93
CA SER A 150 0.31 34.82 15.40
C SER A 150 0.08 34.41 13.93
N THR A 151 1.13 34.36 13.09
CA THR A 151 1.03 33.99 11.66
C THR A 151 0.90 32.48 11.45
N TRP A 152 1.34 31.69 12.43
CA TRP A 152 1.26 30.24 12.43
C TRP A 152 -0.14 29.64 12.34
N PRO A 153 -1.10 29.99 13.23
CA PRO A 153 -2.45 29.46 13.15
C PRO A 153 -3.11 29.82 11.83
N LEU A 154 -2.83 31.01 11.27
CA LEU A 154 -3.34 31.40 9.95
C LEU A 154 -2.78 30.50 8.84
N THR A 155 -1.46 30.26 8.81
CA THR A 155 -0.84 29.40 7.79
C THR A 155 -1.35 27.96 7.89
N ALA A 156 -1.48 27.43 9.12
CA ALA A 156 -2.03 26.11 9.37
C ALA A 156 -3.51 26.01 8.97
N PHE A 157 -4.30 27.05 9.25
CA PHE A 157 -5.69 27.15 8.84
C PHE A 157 -5.83 27.17 7.32
N LEU A 158 -5.05 27.98 6.60
CA LEU A 158 -5.06 28.05 5.14
C LEU A 158 -4.70 26.70 4.49
N HIS A 159 -3.66 26.02 4.97
CA HIS A 159 -3.31 24.68 4.50
C HIS A 159 -4.42 23.66 4.76
N THR A 160 -5.01 23.69 5.96
CA THR A 160 -6.11 22.79 6.35
C THR A 160 -7.35 23.04 5.50
N LEU A 161 -7.71 24.31 5.28
CA LEU A 161 -8.82 24.72 4.44
C LEU A 161 -8.60 24.26 3.00
N ASN A 162 -7.43 24.51 2.42
CA ASN A 162 -7.10 24.08 1.06
C ASN A 162 -7.19 22.56 0.88
N ALA A 163 -6.58 21.79 1.80
CA ALA A 163 -6.67 20.34 1.75
C ALA A 163 -8.13 19.88 1.88
N THR A 164 -8.86 20.39 2.87
CA THR A 164 -10.26 19.99 3.12
C THR A 164 -11.16 20.33 1.94
N LEU A 165 -10.99 21.50 1.31
CA LEU A 165 -11.71 21.89 0.09
C LEU A 165 -11.44 20.94 -1.07
N CYS A 166 -10.20 20.51 -1.27
CA CYS A 166 -9.84 19.53 -2.31
C CYS A 166 -10.67 18.25 -2.18
N LEU A 167 -10.78 17.72 -0.95
CA LEU A 167 -11.51 16.49 -0.68
C LEU A 167 -13.03 16.72 -0.71
N ALA A 168 -13.52 17.82 -0.11
CA ALA A 168 -14.94 18.13 -0.01
C ALA A 168 -15.57 18.42 -1.38
N VAL A 169 -14.93 19.24 -2.21
CA VAL A 169 -15.43 19.56 -3.57
C VAL A 169 -15.49 18.30 -4.43
N THR A 170 -14.43 17.48 -4.42
CA THR A 170 -14.43 16.23 -5.19
C THR A 170 -15.53 15.29 -4.68
N SER A 171 -15.65 15.13 -3.37
CA SER A 171 -16.67 14.27 -2.75
C SER A 171 -18.09 14.72 -3.11
N PHE A 172 -18.34 16.04 -3.06
CA PHE A 172 -19.62 16.64 -3.44
C PHE A 172 -19.95 16.40 -4.92
N VAL A 173 -19.00 16.67 -5.82
CA VAL A 173 -19.25 16.51 -7.26
C VAL A 173 -19.46 15.03 -7.61
N VAL A 174 -18.67 14.13 -7.02
CA VAL A 174 -18.84 12.69 -7.23
C VAL A 174 -20.21 12.22 -6.73
N TRP A 175 -20.64 12.65 -5.54
CA TRP A 175 -21.93 12.24 -4.96
C TRP A 175 -23.16 12.77 -5.72
N PHE A 176 -23.12 14.01 -6.21
CA PHE A 176 -24.32 14.60 -6.82
C PHE A 176 -24.36 14.50 -8.34
N TYR A 177 -23.20 14.43 -9.02
CA TYR A 177 -23.15 14.59 -10.47
C TYR A 177 -22.53 13.40 -11.21
N ILE A 178 -21.70 12.57 -10.58
CA ILE A 178 -21.08 11.41 -11.23
C ILE A 178 -21.82 10.14 -10.84
N HIS A 179 -22.50 9.53 -11.80
CA HIS A 179 -23.31 8.34 -11.55
C HIS A 179 -22.53 7.04 -11.81
N HIS A 180 -21.49 7.08 -12.63
CA HIS A 180 -20.66 5.91 -12.91
C HIS A 180 -19.70 5.61 -11.74
N PRO A 181 -19.90 4.50 -11.00
CA PRO A 181 -19.16 4.23 -9.76
C PRO A 181 -17.66 4.12 -9.99
N GLY A 182 -17.22 3.53 -11.11
CA GLY A 182 -15.79 3.42 -11.42
C GLY A 182 -15.08 4.75 -11.66
N ILE A 183 -15.76 5.74 -12.28
CA ILE A 183 -15.18 7.06 -12.51
C ILE A 183 -15.13 7.81 -11.18
N GLY A 184 -16.21 7.73 -10.40
CA GLY A 184 -16.28 8.27 -9.05
C GLY A 184 -15.16 7.73 -8.16
N THR A 185 -14.90 6.42 -8.16
CA THR A 185 -13.83 5.80 -7.36
C THR A 185 -12.45 6.30 -7.78
N ILE A 186 -12.17 6.44 -9.09
CA ILE A 186 -10.88 6.97 -9.56
C ILE A 186 -10.69 8.42 -9.11
N CYS A 187 -11.72 9.27 -9.27
CA CYS A 187 -11.67 10.67 -8.84
C CYS A 187 -11.49 10.79 -7.32
N GLN A 188 -12.25 10.01 -6.55
CA GLN A 188 -12.19 10.01 -5.10
C GLN A 188 -10.85 9.51 -4.58
N LEU A 189 -10.30 8.43 -5.18
CA LEU A 189 -8.98 7.92 -4.86
C LEU A 189 -7.90 8.98 -5.11
N HIS A 190 -7.95 9.66 -6.27
CA HIS A 190 -7.01 10.73 -6.59
C HIS A 190 -7.11 11.90 -5.60
N ALA A 191 -8.32 12.33 -5.24
CA ALA A 191 -8.53 13.38 -4.24
C ALA A 191 -8.02 12.99 -2.86
N ILE A 192 -8.21 11.75 -2.40
CA ILE A 192 -7.66 11.28 -1.12
C ILE A 192 -6.13 11.28 -1.17
N ILE A 193 -5.52 10.79 -2.26
CA ILE A 193 -4.06 10.82 -2.42
C ILE A 193 -3.52 12.25 -2.34
N VAL A 194 -4.13 13.18 -3.07
CA VAL A 194 -3.71 14.59 -3.09
C VAL A 194 -4.00 15.29 -1.76
N TRP A 195 -5.07 14.94 -1.07
CA TRP A 195 -5.36 15.39 0.29
C TRP A 195 -4.24 14.98 1.27
N LEU A 196 -3.87 13.70 1.28
CA LEU A 196 -2.76 13.19 2.11
C LEU A 196 -1.44 13.88 1.75
N LYS A 197 -1.15 14.07 0.47
CA LYS A 197 0.05 14.78 0.01
C LYS A 197 0.06 16.25 0.45
N ASN A 198 -1.05 16.97 0.35
CA ASN A 198 -1.17 18.34 0.85
C ASN A 198 -0.87 18.42 2.34
N CYS A 199 -1.48 17.54 3.15
CA CYS A 199 -1.22 17.47 4.58
C CYS A 199 0.27 17.20 4.87
N SER A 200 0.88 16.22 4.19
CA SER A 200 2.29 15.88 4.40
C SER A 200 3.24 17.03 4.02
N TYR A 201 2.95 17.72 2.90
CA TYR A 201 3.70 18.88 2.45
C TYR A 201 3.63 20.03 3.46
N ALA A 202 2.44 20.34 3.97
CA ALA A 202 2.23 21.36 4.99
C ALA A 202 2.96 21.02 6.30
N PHE A 203 2.81 19.80 6.82
CA PHE A 203 3.44 19.39 8.08
C PHE A 203 4.97 19.36 8.00
N THR A 204 5.53 18.85 6.92
CA THR A 204 6.99 18.74 6.79
C THR A 204 7.63 20.11 6.62
N ASN A 205 7.07 21.00 5.78
CA ASN A 205 7.62 22.35 5.62
C ASN A 205 7.44 23.20 6.87
N ARG A 206 6.35 22.99 7.61
CA ARG A 206 6.14 23.56 8.94
C ARG A 206 7.30 23.25 9.88
N ASP A 207 7.71 21.98 9.99
CA ASP A 207 8.80 21.57 10.88
C ASP A 207 10.16 22.08 10.38
N LEU A 208 10.41 22.05 9.06
CA LEU A 208 11.63 22.62 8.46
C LEU A 208 11.74 24.14 8.69
N ARG A 209 10.61 24.84 8.62
CA ARG A 209 10.54 26.28 8.92
C ARG A 209 10.85 26.57 10.39
N LEU A 210 10.35 25.75 11.31
CA LEU A 210 10.70 25.87 12.74
C LEU A 210 12.19 25.61 12.98
N ALA A 211 12.75 24.58 12.34
CA ALA A 211 14.18 24.26 12.44
C ALA A 211 15.07 25.39 11.91
N MET A 212 14.66 26.07 10.84
CA MET A 212 15.37 27.24 10.32
C MET A 212 15.36 28.43 11.30
N LEU A 213 14.26 28.62 12.04
CA LEU A 213 14.07 29.76 12.93
C LEU A 213 14.72 29.58 14.31
N ASN A 214 14.86 28.33 14.77
CA ASN A 214 15.49 28.00 16.05
C ASN A 214 16.66 27.04 15.84
N PRO A 215 17.82 27.49 15.31
CA PRO A 215 18.97 26.62 15.04
C PRO A 215 19.60 26.03 16.30
N SER A 216 19.50 26.73 17.43
CA SER A 216 20.04 26.35 18.74
C SER A 216 19.32 25.16 19.40
N ALA A 217 18.13 24.78 18.90
CA ALA A 217 17.33 23.70 19.45
C ALA A 217 17.69 22.29 18.91
N ASP A 218 18.89 22.12 18.32
CA ASP A 218 19.37 20.92 17.60
C ASP A 218 18.25 20.00 17.07
N PRO A 219 17.60 20.37 15.94
CA PRO A 219 16.46 19.63 15.43
C PRO A 219 16.80 18.23 14.88
N GLY A 220 18.07 17.79 14.89
CA GLY A 220 18.47 16.47 14.40
C GLY A 220 18.05 16.23 12.94
N LEU A 221 18.20 17.24 12.08
CA LEU A 221 17.78 17.13 10.68
C LEU A 221 18.54 16.01 9.95
N PRO A 222 17.84 15.16 9.18
CA PRO A 222 18.49 14.11 8.40
C PRO A 222 19.54 14.66 7.43
N GLU A 223 20.70 13.99 7.36
CA GLU A 223 21.83 14.40 6.51
C GLU A 223 21.45 14.55 5.03
N ILE A 224 20.53 13.73 4.53
CA ILE A 224 20.04 13.80 3.15
C ILE A 224 19.43 15.18 2.79
N TYR A 225 18.92 15.92 3.78
CA TYR A 225 18.34 17.26 3.57
C TYR A 225 19.39 18.35 3.40
N ALA A 226 20.67 18.10 3.72
CA ALA A 226 21.76 19.06 3.53
C ALA A 226 21.94 19.47 2.07
N SER A 227 21.62 18.57 1.13
CA SER A 227 21.68 18.85 -0.31
C SER A 227 20.61 19.83 -0.81
N CYS A 228 19.48 19.97 -0.09
CA CYS A 228 18.42 20.91 -0.42
C CYS A 228 17.75 21.45 0.86
N PRO A 229 18.42 22.37 1.58
CA PRO A 229 17.92 22.90 2.84
C PRO A 229 16.73 23.84 2.61
N TYR A 230 15.87 23.97 3.61
CA TYR A 230 14.80 24.96 3.60
C TYR A 230 15.38 26.39 3.67
N PRO A 231 14.84 27.38 2.91
CA PRO A 231 13.66 27.33 2.04
C PRO A 231 13.95 27.00 0.56
N ARG A 232 15.15 26.51 0.21
CA ARG A 232 15.51 26.21 -1.20
C ARG A 232 14.68 25.08 -1.80
N ASN A 233 14.07 24.24 -0.97
CA ASN A 233 13.17 23.18 -1.41
C ASN A 233 11.82 23.70 -1.93
N ILE A 234 11.43 24.94 -1.61
CA ILE A 234 10.16 25.54 -2.02
C ILE A 234 10.24 25.97 -3.50
N THR A 235 10.17 24.99 -4.39
CA THR A 235 10.18 25.17 -5.85
C THR A 235 9.08 24.33 -6.50
N ILE A 236 8.57 24.80 -7.64
CA ILE A 236 7.56 24.08 -8.43
C ILE A 236 8.10 22.70 -8.87
N LYS A 237 9.40 22.61 -9.20
CA LYS A 237 10.05 21.34 -9.56
C LYS A 237 10.01 20.32 -8.42
N ASN A 238 10.30 20.75 -7.19
CA ASN A 238 10.29 19.87 -6.02
C ASN A 238 8.86 19.41 -5.69
N LEU A 239 7.89 20.32 -5.75
CA LEU A 239 6.48 19.97 -5.57
C LEU A 239 5.97 19.01 -6.66
N GLY A 240 6.26 19.31 -7.93
CA GLY A 240 5.84 18.48 -9.07
C GLY A 240 6.46 17.08 -9.01
N TYR A 241 7.70 16.98 -8.54
CA TYR A 241 8.32 15.69 -8.26
C TYR A 241 7.56 14.92 -7.17
N PHE A 242 7.26 15.56 -6.04
CA PHE A 242 6.51 14.93 -4.94
C PHE A 242 5.10 14.52 -5.37
N TRP A 243 4.42 15.33 -6.19
CA TRP A 243 3.09 15.01 -6.69
C TRP A 243 3.07 13.65 -7.42
N LEU A 244 4.05 13.41 -8.29
CA LEU A 244 4.14 12.17 -9.07
C LEU A 244 4.86 11.03 -8.34
N ALA A 245 5.68 11.31 -7.34
CA ALA A 245 6.39 10.27 -6.60
C ALA A 245 5.42 9.27 -5.94
N PRO A 246 5.69 7.95 -5.98
CA PRO A 246 4.83 6.90 -5.42
C PRO A 246 4.93 6.81 -3.88
N THR A 247 4.88 7.96 -3.21
CA THR A 247 4.88 8.09 -1.75
C THR A 247 3.89 9.17 -1.34
N LEU A 248 3.35 9.05 -0.13
CA LEU A 248 2.45 10.02 0.48
C LEU A 248 3.17 10.96 1.45
N VAL A 249 4.46 10.72 1.69
CA VAL A 249 5.26 11.44 2.67
C VAL A 249 6.19 12.41 1.95
N TYR A 250 6.00 13.71 2.17
CA TYR A 250 6.85 14.76 1.62
C TYR A 250 8.24 14.74 2.27
N GLN A 251 9.26 14.88 1.43
CA GLN A 251 10.65 15.10 1.81
C GLN A 251 11.27 16.09 0.81
N PRO A 252 12.11 17.03 1.27
CA PRO A 252 12.86 17.90 0.36
C PRO A 252 13.73 17.12 -0.63
N VAL A 253 14.28 15.99 -0.19
CA VAL A 253 15.19 15.16 -0.95
C VAL A 253 14.80 13.70 -0.76
N TYR A 254 14.78 12.95 -1.85
CA TYR A 254 14.48 11.52 -1.89
C TYR A 254 15.67 10.73 -2.43
N PRO A 255 15.85 9.45 -2.04
CA PRO A 255 16.79 8.56 -2.69
C PRO A 255 16.48 8.41 -4.19
N ARG A 256 17.49 8.50 -5.05
CA ARG A 256 17.36 8.49 -6.52
C ARG A 256 18.06 7.30 -7.16
N THR A 257 17.47 6.71 -8.18
CA THR A 257 18.20 5.77 -9.06
C THR A 257 18.98 6.51 -10.14
N PRO A 258 20.15 6.01 -10.58
CA PRO A 258 21.03 6.73 -11.51
C PRO A 258 20.42 6.91 -12.91
N SER A 259 19.68 5.92 -13.41
CA SER A 259 19.09 5.93 -14.75
C SER A 259 17.73 5.23 -14.77
N ILE A 260 16.96 5.46 -15.84
CA ILE A 260 15.65 4.83 -16.10
C ILE A 260 15.88 3.58 -16.96
N ARG A 261 15.44 2.43 -16.46
CA ARG A 261 15.48 1.15 -17.18
C ARG A 261 14.17 0.91 -17.92
N TRP A 262 14.06 1.40 -19.14
CA TRP A 262 12.86 1.26 -19.98
C TRP A 262 12.34 -0.17 -20.15
N PRO A 263 13.18 -1.22 -20.31
CA PRO A 263 12.68 -2.60 -20.36
C PRO A 263 11.98 -3.02 -19.06
N PHE A 264 12.46 -2.54 -17.90
CA PHE A 264 11.80 -2.76 -16.62
C PHE A 264 10.44 -2.05 -16.58
N VAL A 265 10.37 -0.79 -17.01
CA VAL A 265 9.11 -0.03 -17.09
C VAL A 265 8.11 -0.75 -18.00
N ALA A 266 8.51 -1.11 -19.22
CA ALA A 266 7.66 -1.78 -20.19
C ALA A 266 7.14 -3.12 -19.65
N LYS A 267 8.00 -3.92 -19.01
CA LYS A 267 7.59 -5.17 -18.35
C LYS A 267 6.55 -4.92 -17.26
N ARG A 268 6.77 -3.94 -16.38
CA ARG A 268 5.83 -3.62 -15.28
C ARG A 268 4.50 -3.10 -15.81
N LEU A 269 4.51 -2.26 -16.85
CA LEU A 269 3.28 -1.78 -17.49
C LEU A 269 2.52 -2.92 -18.18
N ALA A 270 3.21 -3.84 -18.85
CA ALA A 270 2.58 -5.02 -19.45
C ALA A 270 1.95 -5.93 -18.39
N GLU A 271 2.63 -6.17 -17.26
CA GLU A 271 2.08 -6.88 -16.10
C GLU A 271 0.82 -6.18 -15.56
N PHE A 272 0.84 -4.85 -15.42
CA PHE A 272 -0.31 -4.06 -14.96
C PHE A 272 -1.52 -4.19 -15.90
N VAL A 273 -1.32 -3.98 -17.20
CA VAL A 273 -2.41 -4.08 -18.20
C VAL A 273 -2.98 -5.49 -18.25
N SER A 274 -2.12 -6.52 -18.22
CA SER A 274 -2.54 -7.92 -18.22
C SER A 274 -3.38 -8.26 -16.99
N LEU A 275 -2.96 -7.83 -15.80
CA LEU A 275 -3.70 -8.05 -14.56
C LEU A 275 -4.99 -7.23 -14.49
N ALA A 276 -5.00 -6.00 -15.02
CA ALA A 276 -6.22 -5.19 -15.10
C ALA A 276 -7.28 -5.85 -15.99
N MET A 277 -6.89 -6.36 -17.16
CA MET A 277 -7.78 -7.14 -18.03
C MET A 277 -8.26 -8.41 -17.33
N PHE A 278 -7.37 -9.12 -16.63
CA PHE A 278 -7.71 -10.32 -15.87
C PHE A 278 -8.74 -10.04 -14.77
N ILE A 279 -8.55 -8.97 -13.98
CA ILE A 279 -9.48 -8.54 -12.93
C ILE A 279 -10.84 -8.17 -13.52
N TRP A 280 -10.85 -7.40 -14.60
CA TRP A 280 -12.10 -7.00 -15.26
C TRP A 280 -12.87 -8.22 -15.78
N PHE A 281 -12.16 -9.13 -16.43
CA PHE A 281 -12.71 -10.38 -16.92
C PHE A 281 -13.30 -11.22 -15.76
N LEU A 282 -12.54 -11.43 -14.67
CA LEU A 282 -13.01 -12.19 -13.51
C LEU A 282 -14.24 -11.54 -12.84
N SER A 283 -14.25 -10.20 -12.78
CA SER A 283 -15.36 -9.45 -12.20
C SER A 283 -16.63 -9.58 -13.04
N ALA A 284 -16.51 -9.49 -14.37
CA ALA A 284 -17.64 -9.59 -15.29
C ALA A 284 -18.19 -11.01 -15.36
N GLN A 285 -17.33 -12.02 -15.45
CA GLN A 285 -17.73 -13.40 -15.71
C GLN A 285 -18.05 -14.21 -14.45
N TYR A 286 -17.42 -13.90 -13.31
CA TYR A 286 -17.65 -14.67 -12.06
C TYR A 286 -18.29 -13.84 -10.97
N ALA A 287 -17.69 -12.70 -10.61
CA ALA A 287 -18.20 -11.93 -9.49
C ALA A 287 -19.64 -11.45 -9.77
N THR A 288 -19.90 -10.92 -10.97
CA THR A 288 -21.22 -10.36 -11.31
C THR A 288 -22.34 -11.42 -11.30
N PRO A 289 -22.22 -12.60 -11.93
CA PRO A 289 -23.26 -13.62 -11.84
C PRO A 289 -23.47 -14.14 -10.41
N VAL A 290 -22.40 -14.35 -9.64
CA VAL A 290 -22.51 -14.79 -8.23
C VAL A 290 -23.24 -13.74 -7.39
N LEU A 291 -22.91 -12.47 -7.57
CA LEU A 291 -23.56 -11.36 -6.87
C LEU A 291 -25.04 -11.24 -7.25
N ARG A 292 -25.39 -11.31 -8.54
CA ARG A 292 -26.79 -11.29 -9.01
C ARG A 292 -27.61 -12.44 -8.42
N ASN A 293 -27.10 -13.66 -8.46
CA ASN A 293 -27.74 -14.86 -7.88
C ASN A 293 -27.82 -14.83 -6.34
N SER A 294 -27.16 -13.87 -5.70
CA SER A 294 -27.19 -13.67 -4.25
C SER A 294 -28.23 -12.62 -3.83
N LEU A 295 -28.69 -11.75 -4.74
CA LEU A 295 -29.65 -10.69 -4.43
C LEU A 295 -30.97 -11.26 -3.89
N GLU A 296 -31.52 -12.26 -4.57
CA GLU A 296 -32.79 -12.93 -4.19
C GLU A 296 -32.68 -13.58 -2.80
N LYS A 297 -31.54 -14.22 -2.52
CA LYS A 297 -31.31 -14.90 -1.23
C LYS A 297 -31.11 -13.91 -0.08
N MET A 298 -30.48 -12.76 -0.34
CA MET A 298 -30.32 -11.71 0.68
C MET A 298 -31.66 -11.05 1.03
N ALA A 299 -32.58 -10.91 0.06
CA ALA A 299 -33.91 -10.36 0.30
C ALA A 299 -34.75 -11.22 1.27
N VAL A 300 -34.52 -12.54 1.31
CA VAL A 300 -35.24 -13.48 2.18
C VAL A 300 -34.57 -13.65 3.56
N MET A 301 -33.42 -13.00 3.81
CA MET A 301 -32.70 -13.01 5.10
C MET A 301 -32.33 -14.40 5.65
N ASP A 302 -32.11 -15.39 4.77
CA ASP A 302 -31.62 -16.71 5.18
C ASP A 302 -30.10 -16.66 5.45
N ILE A 303 -29.73 -16.65 6.74
CA ILE A 303 -28.34 -16.55 7.21
C ILE A 303 -27.47 -17.69 6.67
N ALA A 304 -28.00 -18.92 6.58
CA ALA A 304 -27.23 -20.07 6.09
C ALA A 304 -26.93 -19.92 4.60
N SER A 305 -27.91 -19.48 3.82
CA SER A 305 -27.71 -19.11 2.42
C SER A 305 -26.76 -17.94 2.22
N ILE A 306 -26.84 -16.89 3.05
CA ILE A 306 -25.92 -15.74 2.96
C ILE A 306 -24.48 -16.20 3.22
N LEU A 307 -24.26 -17.03 4.24
CA LEU A 307 -22.94 -17.59 4.54
C LEU A 307 -22.41 -18.46 3.39
N GLU A 308 -23.25 -19.32 2.81
CA GLU A 308 -22.93 -20.12 1.62
C GLU A 308 -22.50 -19.22 0.43
N ARG A 309 -23.22 -18.12 0.20
CA ARG A 309 -22.89 -17.16 -0.87
C ARG A 309 -21.61 -16.39 -0.60
N VAL A 310 -21.38 -15.95 0.63
CA VAL A 310 -20.13 -15.29 1.03
C VAL A 310 -18.94 -16.23 0.81
N MET A 311 -19.05 -17.52 1.15
CA MET A 311 -18.00 -18.50 0.88
C MET A 311 -17.74 -18.68 -0.62
N LYS A 312 -18.78 -18.72 -1.46
CA LYS A 312 -18.62 -18.77 -2.92
C LYS A 312 -17.96 -17.51 -3.48
N LEU A 313 -18.32 -16.33 -2.96
CA LEU A 313 -17.73 -15.05 -3.35
C LEU A 313 -16.31 -14.87 -2.82
N SER A 314 -15.99 -15.48 -1.68
CA SER A 314 -14.69 -15.37 -1.01
C SER A 314 -13.52 -15.76 -1.91
N THR A 315 -13.62 -16.91 -2.59
CA THR A 315 -12.53 -17.40 -3.45
C THR A 315 -12.24 -16.44 -4.60
N ILE A 316 -13.27 -15.96 -5.30
CA ILE A 316 -13.08 -15.05 -6.44
C ILE A 316 -12.64 -13.66 -5.97
N SER A 317 -13.19 -13.17 -4.86
CA SER A 317 -12.81 -11.91 -4.24
C SER A 317 -11.33 -11.91 -3.83
N LEU A 318 -10.85 -13.00 -3.24
CA LEU A 318 -9.44 -13.19 -2.89
C LEU A 318 -8.54 -13.09 -4.13
N ILE A 319 -8.88 -13.80 -5.21
CA ILE A 319 -8.08 -13.79 -6.45
C ILE A 319 -8.04 -12.38 -7.05
N ILE A 320 -9.19 -11.71 -7.15
CA ILE A 320 -9.27 -10.33 -7.67
C ILE A 320 -8.44 -9.39 -6.81
N TRP A 321 -8.51 -9.51 -5.49
CA TRP A 321 -7.80 -8.64 -4.57
C TRP A 321 -6.28 -8.87 -4.62
N LEU A 322 -5.81 -10.12 -4.68
CA LEU A 322 -4.39 -10.45 -4.86
C LEU A 322 -3.85 -9.99 -6.22
N ALA A 323 -4.65 -10.15 -7.29
CA ALA A 323 -4.31 -9.61 -8.59
C ALA A 323 -4.23 -8.07 -8.56
N GLY A 324 -5.18 -7.42 -7.89
CA GLY A 324 -5.21 -5.96 -7.69
C GLY A 324 -4.01 -5.45 -6.89
N PHE A 325 -3.62 -6.17 -5.84
CA PHE A 325 -2.40 -5.90 -5.07
C PHE A 325 -1.18 -5.86 -5.98
N PHE A 326 -0.97 -6.94 -6.73
CA PHE A 326 0.20 -7.07 -7.59
C PHE A 326 0.17 -6.02 -8.71
N ALA A 327 -0.99 -5.80 -9.32
CA ALA A 327 -1.17 -4.78 -10.35
C ALA A 327 -0.81 -3.38 -9.83
N LEU A 328 -1.31 -3.00 -8.65
CA LEU A 328 -1.08 -1.67 -8.11
C LEU A 328 0.33 -1.53 -7.52
N PHE A 329 0.66 -2.30 -6.49
CA PHE A 329 1.88 -2.10 -5.70
C PHE A 329 3.13 -2.63 -6.40
N GLN A 330 3.03 -3.80 -7.04
CA GLN A 330 4.20 -4.44 -7.64
C GLN A 330 4.44 -4.02 -9.09
N ALA A 331 3.38 -3.77 -9.87
CA ALA A 331 3.51 -3.36 -11.26
C ALA A 331 3.46 -1.82 -11.40
N LEU A 332 2.32 -1.19 -11.10
CA LEU A 332 2.12 0.24 -11.38
C LEU A 332 3.04 1.16 -10.57
N LEU A 333 3.11 0.99 -9.23
CA LEU A 333 3.95 1.86 -8.39
C LEU A 333 5.45 1.68 -8.71
N ASN A 334 5.90 0.46 -9.04
CA ASN A 334 7.29 0.23 -9.46
C ASN A 334 7.59 0.82 -10.84
N ALA A 335 6.64 0.77 -11.79
CA ALA A 335 6.78 1.44 -13.08
C ALA A 335 6.90 2.95 -12.88
N LEU A 336 6.01 3.54 -12.07
CA LEU A 336 6.03 4.95 -11.71
C LEU A 336 7.33 5.32 -10.97
N ALA A 337 7.78 4.50 -10.04
CA ALA A 337 9.03 4.71 -9.31
C ALA A 337 10.25 4.73 -10.25
N GLU A 338 10.30 3.83 -11.23
CA GLU A 338 11.39 3.79 -12.20
C GLU A 338 11.39 5.01 -13.11
N VAL A 339 10.22 5.40 -13.65
CA VAL A 339 10.08 6.61 -14.48
C VAL A 339 10.46 7.87 -13.69
N MET A 340 10.04 7.94 -12.44
CA MET A 340 10.39 9.04 -11.54
C MET A 340 11.82 8.93 -11.01
N GLN A 341 12.58 7.86 -11.27
CA GLN A 341 13.87 7.56 -10.63
C GLN A 341 13.81 7.57 -9.09
N PHE A 342 12.69 7.16 -8.51
CA PHE A 342 12.50 7.01 -7.07
C PHE A 342 13.17 5.71 -6.60
N GLY A 343 14.13 5.85 -5.68
CA GLY A 343 14.97 4.76 -5.18
C GLY A 343 14.32 3.91 -4.09
N ASP A 344 13.45 4.49 -3.27
CA ASP A 344 12.75 3.77 -2.21
C ASP A 344 11.53 3.02 -2.77
N ARG A 345 11.70 1.75 -3.14
CA ARG A 345 10.65 0.94 -3.77
C ARG A 345 9.99 -0.05 -2.83
N GLU A 346 10.18 0.12 -1.53
CA GLU A 346 9.59 -0.74 -0.51
C GLU A 346 8.12 -0.31 -0.26
N PHE A 347 7.26 -0.54 -1.25
CA PHE A 347 5.82 -0.20 -1.15
C PHE A 347 5.04 -1.18 -0.26
N TYR A 348 5.58 -2.38 -0.05
CA TYR A 348 5.04 -3.46 0.77
C TYR A 348 6.17 -4.36 1.29
N LEU A 349 5.89 -5.14 2.33
CA LEU A 349 6.74 -6.18 2.89
C LEU A 349 6.04 -7.55 2.77
N ASP A 350 6.60 -8.60 3.36
CA ASP A 350 6.08 -9.97 3.34
C ASP A 350 4.82 -10.17 4.21
N TRP A 351 3.80 -9.35 3.96
CA TRP A 351 2.55 -9.29 4.72
C TRP A 351 1.78 -10.61 4.73
N TRP A 352 2.00 -11.49 3.75
CA TRP A 352 1.41 -12.84 3.70
C TRP A 352 1.91 -13.76 4.83
N ASN A 353 3.08 -13.45 5.42
CA ASN A 353 3.65 -14.14 6.58
C ASN A 353 3.24 -13.50 7.92
N SER A 354 2.33 -12.52 7.91
CA SER A 354 1.94 -11.80 9.14
C SER A 354 1.34 -12.75 10.17
N SER A 355 1.87 -12.71 11.39
CA SER A 355 1.36 -13.48 12.54
C SER A 355 0.25 -12.76 13.32
N SER A 356 -0.08 -11.53 12.95
CA SER A 356 -1.19 -10.76 13.52
C SER A 356 -1.76 -9.79 12.50
N LEU A 357 -3.01 -9.34 12.71
CA LEU A 357 -3.61 -8.30 11.88
C LEU A 357 -2.85 -6.97 12.00
N GLY A 358 -2.25 -6.69 13.16
CA GLY A 358 -1.43 -5.50 13.37
C GLY A 358 -0.12 -5.54 12.57
N ALA A 359 0.51 -6.70 12.40
CA ALA A 359 1.66 -6.86 11.51
C ALA A 359 1.26 -6.67 10.03
N TYR A 360 0.11 -7.21 9.62
CA TYR A 360 -0.42 -7.06 8.27
C TYR A 360 -0.59 -5.58 7.88
N TRP A 361 -1.26 -4.77 8.71
CA TRP A 361 -1.51 -3.36 8.39
C TRP A 361 -0.25 -2.49 8.29
N ARG A 362 0.86 -2.93 8.90
CA ARG A 362 2.17 -2.26 8.79
C ARG A 362 2.94 -2.63 7.53
N THR A 363 2.64 -3.80 6.96
CA THR A 363 3.45 -4.42 5.89
C THR A 363 2.77 -4.42 4.53
N TRP A 364 1.43 -4.36 4.49
CA TRP A 364 0.64 -4.40 3.26
C TRP A 364 0.80 -3.16 2.36
N ASN A 365 0.56 -1.96 2.90
CA ASN A 365 0.60 -0.69 2.17
C ASN A 365 1.47 0.30 2.92
N ARG A 366 2.78 0.24 2.65
CA ARG A 366 3.76 1.08 3.34
C ARG A 366 3.57 2.58 3.09
N PRO A 367 3.25 3.07 1.88
CA PRO A 367 3.01 4.50 1.69
C PRO A 367 1.96 5.09 2.64
N VAL A 368 0.83 4.40 2.82
CA VAL A 368 -0.23 4.84 3.75
C VAL A 368 0.20 4.63 5.19
N TYR A 369 0.80 3.48 5.52
CA TYR A 369 1.30 3.21 6.88
C TYR A 369 2.32 4.26 7.33
N LEU A 370 3.30 4.61 6.50
CA LEU A 370 4.32 5.61 6.80
C LEU A 370 3.70 7.00 6.99
N PHE A 371 2.71 7.37 6.17
CA PHE A 371 1.95 8.60 6.37
C PHE A 371 1.25 8.62 7.73
N MET A 372 0.47 7.58 8.03
CA MET A 372 -0.28 7.49 9.29
C MET A 372 0.66 7.46 10.50
N LYS A 373 1.76 6.72 10.40
CA LYS A 373 2.79 6.65 11.45
C LYS A 373 3.41 8.02 11.69
N ARG A 374 3.90 8.69 10.64
CA ARG A 374 4.67 9.94 10.75
C ARG A 374 3.80 11.13 11.13
N HIS A 375 2.61 11.26 10.56
CA HIS A 375 1.80 12.48 10.66
C HIS A 375 0.63 12.39 11.65
N VAL A 376 0.23 11.18 12.06
CA VAL A 376 -0.89 10.98 13.00
C VAL A 376 -0.41 10.30 14.26
N PHE A 377 0.14 9.09 14.17
CA PHE A 377 0.52 8.28 15.33
C PHE A 377 1.64 8.91 16.16
N SER A 378 2.83 9.15 15.57
CA SER A 378 3.99 9.69 16.27
C SER A 378 3.72 11.06 16.91
N PRO A 379 3.04 12.01 16.24
CA PRO A 379 2.71 13.29 16.86
C PRO A 379 1.68 13.21 17.99
N LEU A 380 0.76 12.23 17.98
CA LEU A 380 -0.18 12.01 19.09
C LEU A 380 0.54 11.43 20.30
N VAL A 381 1.37 10.40 20.09
CA VAL A 381 2.18 9.80 21.16
C VAL A 381 3.16 10.83 21.74
N GLY A 382 3.80 11.64 20.90
CA GLY A 382 4.68 12.72 21.36
C GLY A 382 3.97 13.82 22.17
N ARG A 383 2.63 13.92 22.07
CA ARG A 383 1.79 14.80 22.90
C ARG A 383 1.26 14.12 24.17
N GLY A 384 1.70 12.90 24.47
CA GLY A 384 1.30 12.17 25.68
C GLY A 384 0.12 11.22 25.53
N TRP A 385 -0.39 10.99 24.30
CA TRP A 385 -1.45 9.99 24.09
C TRP A 385 -0.91 8.57 24.28
N SER A 386 -1.73 7.69 24.85
CA SER A 386 -1.37 6.26 24.95
C SER A 386 -1.26 5.62 23.56
N PRO A 387 -0.39 4.62 23.35
CA PRO A 387 -0.25 3.96 22.05
C PRO A 387 -1.56 3.34 21.53
N LEU A 388 -2.44 2.89 22.44
CA LEU A 388 -3.75 2.36 22.10
C LEU A 388 -4.68 3.46 21.60
N ALA A 389 -4.75 4.61 22.29
CA ALA A 389 -5.57 5.74 21.87
C ALA A 389 -5.09 6.32 20.53
N ALA A 390 -3.76 6.44 20.34
CA ALA A 390 -3.18 6.89 19.07
C ALA A 390 -3.48 5.91 17.93
N SER A 391 -3.41 4.59 18.19
CA SER A 391 -3.80 3.56 17.21
C SER A 391 -5.29 3.65 16.88
N GLY A 392 -6.14 3.83 17.90
CA GLY A 392 -7.59 4.03 17.72
C GLY A 392 -7.88 5.20 16.78
N MET A 393 -7.23 6.35 16.98
CA MET A 393 -7.38 7.53 16.11
C MET A 393 -6.93 7.25 14.67
N VAL A 394 -5.81 6.54 14.47
CA VAL A 394 -5.34 6.15 13.13
C VAL A 394 -6.36 5.26 12.42
N PHE A 395 -6.90 4.26 13.12
CA PHE A 395 -7.92 3.38 12.56
C PHE A 395 -9.22 4.13 12.27
N THR A 396 -9.66 5.04 13.14
CA THR A 396 -10.85 5.89 12.89
C THR A 396 -10.66 6.76 11.65
N LEU A 397 -9.53 7.46 11.53
CA LEU A 397 -9.24 8.28 10.36
C LEU A 397 -9.21 7.43 9.08
N SER A 398 -8.55 6.26 9.14
CA SER A 398 -8.51 5.33 8.02
C SER A 398 -9.92 4.82 7.66
N ALA A 399 -10.74 4.49 8.65
CA ALA A 399 -12.11 4.00 8.46
C ALA A 399 -12.99 5.04 7.75
N ILE A 400 -12.89 6.32 8.13
CA ILE A 400 -13.59 7.42 7.45
C ILE A 400 -13.16 7.51 5.99
N LEU A 401 -11.85 7.47 5.70
CA LEU A 401 -11.35 7.56 4.32
C LEU A 401 -11.79 6.37 3.46
N HIS A 402 -11.87 5.16 4.04
CA HIS A 402 -12.36 3.97 3.32
C HIS A 402 -13.86 4.03 3.05
N GLU A 403 -14.67 4.49 4.02
CA GLU A 403 -16.10 4.72 3.82
C GLU A 403 -16.34 5.80 2.77
N MET A 404 -15.56 6.87 2.75
CA MET A 404 -15.62 7.88 1.69
C MET A 404 -15.24 7.28 0.33
N LEU A 405 -14.18 6.48 0.26
CA LEU A 405 -13.70 5.90 -1.00
C LEU A 405 -14.70 4.93 -1.64
N VAL A 406 -15.42 4.15 -0.83
CA VAL A 406 -16.39 3.16 -1.33
C VAL A 406 -17.81 3.74 -1.36
N GLY A 407 -18.23 4.40 -0.28
CA GLY A 407 -19.59 4.90 -0.10
C GLY A 407 -19.95 6.06 -1.01
N ILE A 408 -19.03 7.01 -1.26
CA ILE A 408 -19.33 8.17 -2.12
C ILE A 408 -19.57 7.76 -3.58
N PRO A 409 -18.66 7.02 -4.24
CA PRO A 409 -18.88 6.60 -5.63
C PRO A 409 -20.06 5.64 -5.81
N THR A 410 -20.41 4.89 -4.76
CA THR A 410 -21.56 3.99 -4.76
C THR A 410 -22.85 4.67 -4.29
N HIS A 411 -22.84 5.98 -3.99
CA HIS A 411 -24.01 6.72 -3.51
C HIS A 411 -24.70 6.08 -2.29
N ASN A 412 -23.94 5.35 -1.47
CA ASN A 412 -24.42 4.54 -0.37
C ASN A 412 -23.47 4.66 0.82
N PHE A 413 -23.80 5.55 1.76
CA PHE A 413 -23.03 5.77 2.98
C PHE A 413 -23.59 4.90 4.13
N ILE A 414 -23.41 3.58 4.00
CA ILE A 414 -23.99 2.57 4.90
C ILE A 414 -23.13 2.27 6.14
N GLY A 415 -21.88 2.76 6.18
CA GLY A 415 -20.97 2.56 7.31
C GLY A 415 -20.31 1.18 7.38
N VAL A 416 -20.53 0.30 6.40
CA VAL A 416 -20.00 -1.08 6.40
C VAL A 416 -18.48 -1.07 6.32
N ALA A 417 -17.87 -0.21 5.50
CA ALA A 417 -16.41 -0.10 5.44
C ALA A 417 -15.87 0.52 6.73
N PHE A 418 -16.56 1.51 7.29
CA PHE A 418 -16.19 2.12 8.56
C PHE A 418 -16.17 1.10 9.71
N PHE A 419 -17.30 0.41 9.96
CA PHE A 419 -17.40 -0.58 11.03
C PHE A 419 -16.53 -1.79 10.76
N GLY A 420 -16.37 -2.21 9.50
CA GLY A 420 -15.46 -3.28 9.10
C GLY A 420 -14.01 -2.98 9.49
N MET A 421 -13.55 -1.75 9.28
CA MET A 421 -12.21 -1.30 9.72
C MET A 421 -12.11 -1.19 11.25
N MET A 422 -13.14 -0.65 11.92
CA MET A 422 -13.13 -0.51 13.39
C MET A 422 -13.16 -1.86 14.12
N PHE A 423 -13.88 -2.84 13.58
CA PHE A 423 -13.96 -4.20 14.13
C PHE A 423 -12.61 -4.93 14.11
N GLN A 424 -11.65 -4.45 13.32
CA GLN A 424 -10.31 -5.01 13.32
C GLN A 424 -9.50 -4.66 14.57
N LEU A 425 -9.83 -3.58 15.29
CA LEU A 425 -9.13 -3.22 16.53
C LEU A 425 -9.30 -4.30 17.62
N PRO A 426 -10.51 -4.80 17.93
CA PRO A 426 -10.69 -5.96 18.79
C PRO A 426 -9.95 -7.20 18.30
N LEU A 427 -9.99 -7.49 17.00
CA LEU A 427 -9.26 -8.64 16.40
C LEU A 427 -7.74 -8.50 16.56
N ILE A 428 -7.21 -7.28 16.44
CA ILE A 428 -5.79 -6.99 16.71
C ILE A 428 -5.49 -7.23 18.18
N ALA A 429 -6.32 -6.75 19.10
CA ALA A 429 -6.15 -6.99 20.53
C ALA A 429 -6.16 -8.50 20.87
N LEU A 430 -7.02 -9.28 20.20
CA LEU A 430 -7.09 -10.74 20.35
C LEU A 430 -5.87 -11.46 19.77
N THR A 431 -5.32 -10.98 18.66
CA THR A 431 -4.18 -11.61 17.96
C THR A 431 -2.80 -11.14 18.46
N THR A 432 -2.72 -10.01 19.16
CA THR A 432 -1.46 -9.46 19.69
C THR A 432 -0.76 -10.40 20.70
N PRO A 433 -1.46 -11.07 21.63
CA PRO A 433 -0.83 -12.08 22.49
C PRO A 433 -0.21 -13.24 21.71
N LEU A 434 -0.86 -13.66 20.60
CA LEU A 434 -0.36 -14.74 19.74
C LEU A 434 0.93 -14.36 19.01
N GLU A 435 1.08 -13.08 18.64
CA GLU A 435 2.34 -12.54 18.09
C GLU A 435 3.48 -12.57 19.14
N LYS A 436 3.15 -12.36 20.41
CA LYS A 436 4.12 -12.32 21.52
C LYS A 436 4.48 -13.69 22.08
N MET A 437 3.71 -14.75 21.78
CA MET A 437 4.04 -16.11 22.20
C MET A 437 5.38 -16.55 21.57
N ARG A 438 6.37 -16.84 22.42
CA ARG A 438 7.68 -17.36 22.01
C ARG A 438 7.56 -18.82 21.59
N GLY A 439 7.04 -19.06 20.40
CA GLY A 439 6.99 -20.38 19.78
C GLY A 439 6.56 -20.33 18.31
N PRO A 440 7.08 -21.22 17.44
CA PRO A 440 6.70 -21.24 16.02
C PRO A 440 5.20 -21.54 15.81
N SER A 441 4.55 -22.21 16.77
CA SER A 441 3.11 -22.51 16.71
C SER A 441 2.22 -21.27 16.84
N GLY A 442 2.61 -20.27 17.66
CA GLY A 442 1.84 -19.02 17.81
C GLY A 442 1.80 -18.22 16.52
N LYS A 443 2.92 -18.15 15.80
CA LYS A 443 3.01 -17.48 14.50
C LYS A 443 2.12 -18.13 13.44
N VAL A 444 2.08 -19.45 13.40
CA VAL A 444 1.24 -20.20 12.45
C VAL A 444 -0.24 -20.02 12.75
N ILE A 445 -0.65 -20.16 14.01
CA ILE A 445 -2.05 -19.95 14.42
C ILE A 445 -2.49 -18.53 14.10
N GLY A 446 -1.67 -17.53 14.42
CA GLY A 446 -1.95 -16.14 14.08
C GLY A 446 -2.07 -15.89 12.58
N ASN A 447 -1.22 -16.52 11.76
CA ASN A 447 -1.31 -16.45 10.31
C ASN A 447 -2.56 -17.13 9.75
N CYS A 448 -2.97 -18.27 10.30
CA CYS A 448 -4.23 -18.93 9.94
C CYS A 448 -5.44 -18.05 10.27
N ILE A 449 -5.47 -17.44 11.46
CA ILE A 449 -6.54 -16.51 11.86
C ILE A 449 -6.58 -15.31 10.91
N PHE A 450 -5.42 -14.76 10.54
CA PHE A 450 -5.31 -13.69 9.55
C PHE A 450 -5.95 -14.10 8.21
N TRP A 451 -5.55 -15.23 7.62
CA TRP A 451 -6.09 -15.68 6.34
C TRP A 451 -7.58 -16.00 6.40
N VAL A 452 -8.07 -16.60 7.48
CA VAL A 452 -9.51 -16.87 7.64
C VAL A 452 -10.30 -15.56 7.73
N SER A 453 -9.85 -14.60 8.54
CA SER A 453 -10.48 -13.28 8.65
C SER A 453 -10.46 -12.53 7.32
N PHE A 454 -9.32 -12.55 6.65
CA PHE A 454 -9.10 -11.89 5.36
C PHE A 454 -9.98 -12.48 4.26
N CYS A 455 -9.97 -13.81 4.11
CA CYS A 455 -10.68 -14.51 3.05
C CYS A 455 -12.19 -14.54 3.26
N LEU A 456 -12.69 -14.77 4.49
CA LEU A 456 -14.12 -15.04 4.70
C LEU A 456 -14.92 -13.81 5.13
N VAL A 457 -14.36 -12.97 6.01
CA VAL A 457 -15.15 -11.97 6.75
C VAL A 457 -14.95 -10.55 6.21
N GLY A 458 -13.75 -10.20 5.75
CA GLY A 458 -13.42 -8.82 5.38
C GLY A 458 -13.96 -8.39 4.01
N GLN A 459 -13.14 -8.60 2.97
CA GLN A 459 -13.37 -8.06 1.63
C GLN A 459 -14.64 -8.59 0.92
N PRO A 460 -14.95 -9.90 0.95
CA PRO A 460 -16.10 -10.42 0.22
C PRO A 460 -17.44 -9.97 0.82
N LEU A 461 -17.52 -9.88 2.15
CA LEU A 461 -18.72 -9.40 2.82
C LEU A 461 -18.98 -7.93 2.49
N GLY A 462 -17.95 -7.08 2.54
CA GLY A 462 -18.05 -5.68 2.12
C GLY A 462 -18.51 -5.54 0.68
N ALA A 463 -17.87 -6.27 -0.25
CA ALA A 463 -18.24 -6.26 -1.66
C ALA A 463 -19.70 -6.69 -1.90
N LEU A 464 -20.16 -7.75 -1.21
CA LEU A 464 -21.54 -8.22 -1.30
C LEU A 464 -22.54 -7.17 -0.79
N LEU A 465 -22.27 -6.56 0.36
CA LEU A 465 -23.18 -5.57 0.99
C LEU A 465 -23.28 -4.28 0.18
N TYR A 466 -22.15 -3.71 -0.27
CA TYR A 466 -22.18 -2.51 -1.13
C TYR A 466 -22.79 -2.80 -2.51
N PHE A 467 -22.54 -3.97 -3.09
CA PHE A 467 -23.18 -4.35 -4.34
C PHE A 467 -24.70 -4.49 -4.20
N PHE A 468 -25.16 -5.11 -3.11
CA PHE A 468 -26.58 -5.20 -2.82
C PHE A 468 -27.21 -3.83 -2.60
N ALA A 469 -26.59 -2.95 -1.80
CA ALA A 469 -27.07 -1.59 -1.59
C ALA A 469 -27.16 -0.81 -2.91
N TRP A 470 -26.17 -0.95 -3.79
CA TRP A 470 -26.19 -0.38 -5.13
C TRP A 470 -27.37 -0.89 -5.97
N GLN A 471 -27.58 -2.21 -6.00
CA GLN A 471 -28.67 -2.83 -6.77
C GLN A 471 -30.06 -2.55 -6.17
N ALA A 472 -30.17 -2.38 -4.86
CA ALA A 472 -31.41 -1.95 -4.21
C ALA A 472 -31.80 -0.54 -4.62
N LYS A 473 -30.83 0.37 -4.78
CA LYS A 473 -31.07 1.78 -5.13
C LYS A 473 -31.19 2.04 -6.63
N TYR A 474 -30.37 1.39 -7.46
CA TYR A 474 -30.28 1.67 -8.91
C TYR A 474 -30.56 0.45 -9.82
N GLY A 475 -30.71 -0.74 -9.24
CA GLY A 475 -30.87 -2.00 -9.96
C GLY A 475 -32.33 -2.47 -10.08
N SER A 476 -32.50 -3.70 -10.55
CA SER A 476 -33.82 -4.32 -10.75
C SER A 476 -34.62 -4.50 -9.47
N VAL A 477 -33.97 -4.53 -8.30
CA VAL A 477 -34.63 -4.67 -6.99
C VAL A 477 -35.48 -3.44 -6.68
N SER A 478 -35.01 -2.23 -7.01
CA SER A 478 -35.81 -1.00 -6.87
C SER A 478 -37.08 -1.02 -7.73
N ARG A 479 -37.04 -1.73 -8.87
CA ARG A 479 -38.21 -1.90 -9.75
C ARG A 479 -39.20 -2.95 -9.26
N MET A 480 -38.80 -3.83 -8.33
CA MET A 480 -39.68 -4.82 -7.70
C MET A 480 -40.42 -4.27 -6.48
N THR A 481 -39.99 -3.14 -5.90
CA THR A 481 -40.66 -2.46 -4.78
C THR A 481 -41.04 -1.01 -5.17
N PRO A 482 -42.19 -0.79 -5.83
CA PRO A 482 -42.61 0.55 -6.26
C PRO A 482 -43.02 1.51 -5.13
N ASN A 483 -43.12 1.06 -3.87
CA ASN A 483 -43.80 1.79 -2.80
C ASN A 483 -42.91 2.03 -1.56
N ALA A 484 -41.78 2.71 -1.70
CA ALA A 484 -41.11 3.34 -0.56
C ALA A 484 -40.92 4.83 -0.86
N PRO A 485 -41.52 5.76 -0.08
CA PRO A 485 -41.42 7.19 -0.33
C PRO A 485 -39.98 7.68 -0.09
N ALA A 486 -39.60 8.67 -0.90
CA ALA A 486 -38.27 9.25 -1.07
C ALA A 486 -37.68 9.91 0.18
#